data_AF-A0A967C1R7-F1
#
_entry.id   AF-A0A967C1R7-F1
#
_cell.length_a   1.000
_cell.length_b   1.000
_cell.length_c   1.000
_cell.angle_alpha   90.00
_cell.angle_beta   90.00
_cell.angle_gamma   90.00
#
_symmetry.space_group_name_H-M   'P 1'
#
loop_
_entity.id
_entity.type
_entity.pdbx_description
1 polymer ?
#
loop_
_entity_poly.entity_id
_entity_poly.type
_entity_poly.pdbx_seq_one_letter_code
_entity_poly.pdbx_strand_id
1 'polypeptide(L)'
;MRSQAVAQGISNTIDAIGGVLRVLTAKFAKYMAYRKVHQTLSEMTDRELDDIGLSRGDIETVARGNDPRPRREAYLATVVAQHADLEKTFDAKGVAVAEKAAVEPGVADQGVNDNRTVAAA
;
A
#
# COMPACT_ATOMS: atom_id res chain seq x y z
N MET A 1 -11.12 -55.57 26.04
CA MET A 1 -11.90 -54.39 25.58
C MET A 1 -11.76 -53.13 26.47
N ARG A 2 -11.07 -53.13 27.63
CA ARG A 2 -10.94 -51.93 28.49
C ARG A 2 -9.71 -51.03 28.22
N SER A 3 -8.72 -51.50 27.46
CA SER A 3 -7.47 -50.75 27.21
C SER A 3 -7.56 -49.73 26.07
N GLN A 4 -8.51 -49.86 25.15
CA GLN A 4 -8.64 -48.96 24.00
C GLN A 4 -9.35 -47.64 24.36
N ALA A 5 -10.29 -47.68 25.31
CA ALA A 5 -10.98 -46.49 25.80
C ALA A 5 -10.03 -45.55 26.58
N VAL A 6 -9.07 -46.11 27.31
CA VAL A 6 -8.06 -45.33 28.05
C VAL A 6 -7.05 -44.68 27.08
N ALA A 7 -6.64 -45.37 26.02
CA ALA A 7 -5.71 -44.85 25.02
C ALA A 7 -6.30 -43.68 24.19
N GLN A 8 -7.60 -43.73 23.88
CA GLN A 8 -8.30 -42.65 23.17
C GLN A 8 -8.52 -41.42 24.07
N GLY A 9 -8.75 -41.61 25.37
CA GLY A 9 -8.87 -40.48 26.31
C GLY A 9 -7.57 -39.68 26.47
N ILE A 10 -6.42 -40.37 26.48
CA ILE A 10 -5.11 -39.75 26.67
C ILE A 10 -4.67 -38.93 25.44
N SER A 11 -4.84 -39.46 24.23
CA SER A 11 -4.43 -38.79 22.98
C SER A 11 -5.20 -37.48 22.73
N ASN A 12 -6.53 -37.51 22.85
CA ASN A 12 -7.36 -36.31 22.68
C ASN A 12 -7.01 -35.19 23.68
N THR A 13 -6.58 -35.58 24.88
CA THR A 13 -6.14 -34.62 25.92
C THR A 13 -4.79 -33.99 25.57
N ILE A 14 -3.84 -34.79 25.07
CA ILE A 14 -2.53 -34.30 24.63
C ILE A 14 -2.66 -33.34 23.44
N ASP A 15 -3.53 -33.66 22.47
CA ASP A 15 -3.78 -32.81 21.31
C ASP A 15 -4.42 -31.47 21.70
N ALA A 16 -5.39 -31.49 22.62
CA ALA A 16 -6.01 -30.27 23.15
C ALA A 16 -4.98 -29.37 23.87
N ILE A 17 -4.10 -29.95 24.68
CA ILE A 17 -3.02 -29.22 25.37
C ILE A 17 -2.03 -28.65 24.36
N GLY A 18 -1.63 -29.44 23.37
CA GLY A 18 -0.76 -28.99 22.29
C GLY A 18 -1.34 -27.81 21.49
N GLY A 19 -2.65 -27.87 21.21
CA GLY A 19 -3.37 -26.78 20.55
C GLY A 19 -3.33 -25.47 21.36
N VAL A 20 -3.61 -25.53 22.66
CA VAL A 20 -3.57 -24.36 23.55
C VAL A 20 -2.15 -23.78 23.64
N LEU A 21 -1.14 -24.64 23.81
CA LEU A 21 0.28 -24.22 23.84
C LEU A 21 0.68 -23.54 22.54
N ARG A 22 0.21 -24.02 21.38
CA ARG A 22 0.49 -23.38 20.08
C ARG A 22 -0.10 -21.98 19.98
N VAL A 23 -1.32 -21.76 20.48
CA VAL A 23 -1.95 -20.43 20.49
C VAL A 23 -1.19 -19.48 21.43
N LEU A 24 -0.80 -19.95 22.60
CA LEU A 24 -0.03 -19.16 23.57
C LEU A 24 1.35 -18.77 23.03
N THR A 25 2.08 -19.72 22.45
CA THR A 25 3.40 -19.46 21.85
C THR A 25 3.29 -18.50 20.66
N ALA A 26 2.27 -18.64 19.81
CA ALA A 26 2.02 -17.70 18.72
C ALA A 26 1.72 -16.27 19.22
N LYS A 27 0.92 -16.13 20.28
CA LYS A 27 0.63 -14.83 20.91
C LYS A 27 1.89 -14.21 21.51
N PHE A 28 2.70 -15.03 22.18
CA PHE A 28 3.95 -14.57 22.79
C PHE A 28 4.98 -14.14 21.73
N ALA A 29 5.12 -14.89 20.64
CA ALA A 29 5.98 -14.53 19.53
C ALA A 29 5.57 -13.18 18.90
N LYS A 30 4.26 -12.95 18.71
CA LYS A 30 3.73 -11.66 18.24
C LYS A 30 4.07 -10.51 19.20
N TYR A 31 3.94 -10.75 20.52
CA TYR A 31 4.28 -9.75 21.52
C TYR A 31 5.77 -9.38 21.53
N MET A 32 6.65 -10.37 21.39
CA MET A 32 8.09 -10.13 21.29
C MET A 32 8.46 -9.38 20.02
N ALA A 33 7.86 -9.73 18.88
CA ALA A 33 8.03 -9.00 17.64
C ALA A 33 7.58 -7.53 17.79
N TYR A 34 6.41 -7.29 18.39
CA TYR A 34 5.92 -5.94 18.69
C TYR A 34 6.94 -5.14 19.49
N ARG A 35 7.44 -5.67 20.61
CA ARG A 35 8.40 -4.94 21.46
C ARG A 35 9.69 -4.64 20.72
N LYS A 36 10.21 -5.59 19.96
CA LYS A 36 11.43 -5.41 19.18
C LYS A 36 11.26 -4.31 18.13
N VAL A 37 10.19 -4.36 17.34
CA VAL A 37 9.91 -3.34 16.31
C VAL A 37 9.71 -1.97 16.95
N HIS A 38 8.90 -1.90 18.00
CA HIS A 38 8.65 -0.65 18.70
C HIS A 38 9.94 -0.04 19.24
N GLN A 39 10.80 -0.84 19.87
CA GLN A 39 12.05 -0.35 20.43
C GLN A 39 13.00 0.12 19.32
N THR A 40 13.22 -0.68 18.28
CA THR A 40 14.07 -0.30 17.14
C THR A 40 13.59 1.00 16.50
N LEU A 41 12.29 1.16 16.24
CA LEU A 41 11.75 2.38 15.64
C LEU A 41 11.78 3.58 16.61
N SER A 42 11.62 3.34 17.91
CA SER A 42 11.67 4.42 18.92
C SER A 42 13.07 5.00 19.11
N GLU A 43 14.10 4.16 18.91
CA GLU A 43 15.52 4.52 18.96
C GLU A 43 15.96 5.31 17.72
N MET A 44 15.24 5.19 16.59
CA MET A 44 15.51 5.97 15.38
C MET A 44 15.14 7.45 15.56
N THR A 45 15.92 8.30 14.90
CA THR A 45 15.67 9.74 14.84
C THR A 45 14.50 10.06 13.90
N ASP A 46 13.87 11.21 14.08
CA ASP A 46 12.71 11.59 13.27
C ASP A 46 13.04 11.70 11.77
N ARG A 47 14.30 12.03 11.43
CA ARG A 47 14.77 12.04 10.03
C ARG A 47 14.91 10.64 9.44
N GLU A 48 15.45 9.70 10.21
CA GLU A 48 15.56 8.30 9.78
C GLU A 48 14.18 7.64 9.65
N LEU A 49 13.23 8.04 10.49
CA LEU A 49 11.82 7.66 10.36
C LEU A 49 11.20 8.25 9.08
N ASP A 50 11.50 9.52 8.78
CA ASP A 50 11.03 10.19 7.56
C ASP A 50 11.59 9.54 6.28
N ASP A 51 12.87 9.12 6.30
CA ASP A 51 13.52 8.42 5.18
C ASP A 51 12.81 7.11 4.80
N ILE A 52 12.19 6.42 5.78
CA ILE A 52 11.39 5.21 5.55
C ILE A 52 9.88 5.51 5.39
N GLY A 53 9.52 6.79 5.43
CA GLY A 53 8.16 7.32 5.29
C GLY A 53 7.26 7.00 6.48
N LEU A 54 7.78 7.04 7.71
CA LEU A 54 7.04 6.86 8.95
C LEU A 54 7.15 8.10 9.84
N SER A 55 6.09 8.40 10.59
CA SER A 55 6.15 9.37 11.69
C SER A 55 6.27 8.67 13.04
N ARG A 56 6.65 9.41 14.09
CA ARG A 56 6.70 8.88 15.46
C ARG A 56 5.34 8.38 15.96
N GLY A 57 4.24 8.94 15.45
CA GLY A 57 2.87 8.47 15.75
C GLY A 57 2.53 7.14 15.11
N ASP A 58 3.19 6.78 14.01
CA ASP A 58 2.92 5.54 13.26
C ASP A 58 3.57 4.30 13.88
N ILE A 59 4.59 4.48 14.72
CA ILE A 59 5.39 3.41 15.31
C ILE A 59 4.50 2.36 16.00
N GLU A 60 3.50 2.80 16.76
CA GLU A 60 2.61 1.88 17.48
C GLU A 60 1.75 1.04 16.53
N THR A 61 1.28 1.65 15.44
CA THR A 61 0.49 1.01 14.40
C THR A 61 1.32 -0.01 13.62
N VAL A 62 2.53 0.37 13.20
CA VAL A 62 3.48 -0.50 12.50
C VAL A 62 3.96 -1.65 13.38
N ALA A 63 4.26 -1.39 14.65
CA ALA A 63 4.68 -2.43 15.59
C ALA A 63 3.59 -3.49 15.82
N ARG A 64 2.31 -3.11 15.69
CA ARG A 64 1.18 -4.06 15.72
C ARG A 64 1.01 -4.87 14.44
N GLY A 65 1.80 -4.59 13.41
CA GLY A 65 1.76 -5.23 12.10
C GLY A 65 0.81 -4.56 11.10
N ASN A 66 0.35 -3.34 11.38
CA ASN A 66 -0.48 -2.56 10.48
C ASN A 66 0.37 -1.48 9.82
N ASP A 67 0.48 -1.49 8.50
CA ASP A 67 1.08 -0.36 7.77
C ASP A 67 0.06 0.80 7.76
N PRO A 68 0.40 2.00 8.25
CA PRO A 68 -0.47 3.19 8.19
C PRO A 68 -0.69 3.68 6.75
N ARG A 69 0.14 3.25 5.80
CA ARG A 69 -0.06 3.55 4.38
C ARG A 69 -1.27 2.79 3.85
N PRO A 70 -2.01 3.34 2.87
CA PRO A 70 -3.05 2.58 2.19
C PRO A 70 -2.40 1.32 1.64
N ARG A 71 -2.92 0.15 2.05
CA ARG A 71 -2.46 -1.18 1.63
C ARG A 71 -2.11 -1.08 0.15
N ARG A 72 -0.85 -1.34 -0.22
CA ARG A 72 -0.31 -1.09 -1.57
C ARG A 72 -1.27 -1.49 -2.70
N GLU A 73 -2.05 -2.56 -2.52
CA GLU A 73 -3.15 -3.00 -3.39
C GLU A 73 -4.25 -1.95 -3.63
N ALA A 74 -4.70 -1.24 -2.59
CA ALA A 74 -5.68 -0.16 -2.70
C ALA A 74 -5.10 1.05 -3.44
N TYR A 75 -3.85 1.41 -3.18
CA TYR A 75 -3.17 2.47 -3.93
C TYR A 75 -2.98 2.09 -5.40
N LEU A 76 -2.54 0.86 -5.67
CA LEU A 76 -2.40 0.33 -7.03
C LEU A 76 -3.76 0.27 -7.74
N ALA A 77 -4.84 -0.13 -7.07
CA ALA A 77 -6.18 -0.13 -7.63
C ALA A 77 -6.63 1.29 -8.02
N THR A 78 -6.36 2.30 -7.18
CA THR A 78 -6.65 3.70 -7.52
C THR A 78 -5.82 4.21 -8.69
N VAL A 79 -4.53 3.86 -8.74
CA VAL A 79 -3.63 4.28 -9.82
C VAL A 79 -4.00 3.61 -11.14
N VAL A 80 -4.34 2.32 -11.13
CA VAL A 80 -4.82 1.59 -12.32
C VAL A 80 -6.15 2.18 -12.83
N ALA A 81 -7.07 2.54 -11.94
CA ALA A 81 -8.29 3.23 -12.32
C ALA A 81 -8.00 4.58 -12.99
N GLN A 82 -7.06 5.37 -12.45
CA GLN A 82 -6.62 6.63 -13.06
C GLN A 82 -5.99 6.42 -14.45
N HIS A 83 -5.23 5.34 -14.66
CA HIS A 83 -4.68 5.01 -15.98
C HIS A 83 -5.74 4.60 -17.00
N ALA A 84 -6.76 3.86 -16.60
CA ALA A 84 -7.87 3.49 -17.49
C ALA A 84 -8.69 4.71 -17.96
N ASP A 85 -8.80 5.75 -17.11
CA ASP A 85 -9.46 6.99 -17.49
C ASP A 85 -8.58 7.87 -18.39
N LEU A 86 -7.25 7.81 -18.20
CA LEU A 86 -6.32 8.46 -19.10
C LEU A 86 -6.41 7.89 -20.52
N GLU A 87 -6.49 6.57 -20.70
CA GLU A 87 -6.69 5.95 -22.03
C GLU A 87 -7.92 6.50 -22.75
N LYS A 88 -9.06 6.60 -22.06
CA LYS A 88 -10.28 7.19 -22.64
C LYS A 88 -10.09 8.64 -23.05
N THR A 89 -9.33 9.41 -22.27
CA THR A 89 -9.03 10.82 -22.62
C THR A 89 -8.03 10.94 -23.76
N PHE A 90 -7.09 10.00 -23.91
CA PHE A 90 -6.16 9.95 -25.03
C PHE A 90 -6.84 9.53 -26.32
N ASP A 91 -7.76 8.56 -26.26
CA ASP A 91 -8.60 8.16 -27.40
C ASP A 91 -9.55 9.29 -27.80
N ALA A 92 -10.22 9.93 -26.83
CA ALA A 92 -11.10 11.05 -27.11
C ALA A 92 -10.34 12.27 -27.68
N LYS A 93 -9.13 12.57 -27.17
CA LYS A 93 -8.27 13.61 -27.76
C LYS A 93 -7.68 13.20 -29.11
N GLY A 94 -7.34 11.93 -29.31
CA GLY A 94 -6.84 11.41 -30.57
C GLY A 94 -7.88 11.49 -31.69
N VAL A 95 -9.14 11.15 -31.37
CA VAL A 95 -10.28 11.33 -32.26
C VAL A 95 -10.58 12.82 -32.49
N ALA A 96 -10.55 13.66 -31.45
CA ALA A 96 -10.77 15.11 -31.61
C ALA A 96 -9.66 15.80 -32.42
N VAL A 97 -8.41 15.34 -32.34
CA VAL A 97 -7.29 15.85 -33.16
C VAL A 97 -7.42 15.37 -34.62
N ALA A 98 -7.87 14.12 -34.84
CA ALA A 98 -8.15 13.61 -36.18
C ALA A 98 -9.37 14.30 -36.83
N GLU A 99 -10.41 14.60 -36.05
CA GLU A 99 -11.61 15.33 -36.49
C GLU A 99 -11.29 16.79 -36.81
N LYS A 100 -10.43 17.45 -36.01
CA LYS A 100 -9.98 18.82 -36.26
C LYS A 100 -9.02 18.94 -37.44
N ALA A 101 -8.33 17.86 -37.83
CA ALA A 101 -7.44 17.84 -38.99
C ALA A 101 -8.18 17.64 -40.33
N ALA A 102 -9.44 17.20 -40.31
CA ALA A 102 -10.26 16.98 -41.52
C ALA A 102 -11.08 18.22 -41.94
N VAL A 103 -11.05 19.30 -41.16
CA VAL A 103 -11.74 20.56 -41.46
C VAL A 103 -10.72 21.69 -41.60
N GLU A 104 -9.98 21.68 -42.71
CA GLU A 104 -9.56 22.94 -43.32
C GLU A 104 -10.18 23.03 -44.71
N PRO A 105 -11.06 24.03 -44.88
CA PRO A 105 -10.62 25.10 -45.76
C PRO A 105 -10.83 26.46 -45.10
N GLY A 106 -9.70 27.10 -44.80
CA GLY A 106 -9.57 28.55 -44.91
C GLY A 106 -10.06 29.41 -43.75
N VAL A 107 -9.37 30.55 -43.66
CA VAL A 107 -9.64 31.76 -42.89
C VAL A 107 -8.88 31.87 -41.57
N ALA A 108 -7.89 32.75 -41.64
CA ALA A 108 -7.09 33.31 -40.57
C ALA A 108 -7.93 33.87 -39.41
N ASP A 109 -7.43 33.75 -38.18
CA ASP A 109 -7.46 34.86 -37.22
C ASP A 109 -6.44 34.65 -36.08
N GLN A 110 -5.97 35.79 -35.58
CA GLN A 110 -4.84 36.02 -34.70
C GLN A 110 -5.04 35.51 -33.27
N GLY A 111 -3.91 35.23 -32.60
CA GLY A 111 -3.87 34.98 -31.17
C GLY A 111 -2.44 34.96 -30.66
N VAL A 112 -1.83 36.15 -30.64
CA VAL A 112 -0.54 36.48 -30.04
C VAL A 112 -0.35 35.76 -28.70
N ASN A 113 0.74 35.00 -28.55
CA ASN A 113 1.17 34.43 -27.27
C ASN A 113 2.58 34.93 -26.95
N ASP A 114 2.61 36.06 -26.25
CA ASP A 114 3.79 36.74 -25.73
C ASP A 114 4.39 35.98 -24.55
N ASN A 115 4.96 34.79 -24.78
CA ASN A 115 5.69 34.14 -23.69
C ASN A 115 6.86 33.25 -24.11
N ARG A 116 7.68 33.73 -25.05
CA ARG A 116 9.00 33.16 -25.28
C ARG A 116 10.05 34.21 -25.61
N THR A 117 11.11 34.18 -24.80
CA THR A 117 12.47 34.70 -25.05
C THR A 117 12.61 36.22 -24.96
N VAL A 118 13.45 36.78 -24.10
CA VAL A 118 14.87 36.43 -23.89
C VAL A 118 15.34 36.85 -22.49
N ALA A 119 15.99 35.92 -21.81
CA ALA A 119 17.09 36.26 -20.93
C ALA A 119 18.20 36.91 -21.79
N ALA A 120 18.56 38.16 -21.49
CA ALA A 120 19.85 38.76 -21.82
C ALA A 120 19.97 40.15 -21.16
N ALA A 121 21.15 40.38 -20.58
CA ALA A 121 21.71 41.62 -20.02
C ALA A 121 21.40 41.92 -18.55
#